data_AF-A0A4Z0LUQ2-F1
#
_entry.id   AF-A0A4Z0LUQ2-F1
#
_cell.length_a   1.000
_cell.length_b   1.000
_cell.length_c   1.000
_cell.angle_alpha   90.00
_cell.angle_beta   90.00
_cell.angle_gamma   90.00
#
_symmetry.space_group_name_H-M   'P 1'
#
loop_
_entity.id
_entity.type
_entity.pdbx_description
1 polymer ?
#
loop_
_entity_poly.entity_id
_entity_poly.type
_entity_poly.pdbx_seq_one_letter_code
_entity_poly.pdbx_strand_id
1 'polypeptide(L)'
;MLAARRPGYIMLPADVAKKTAIPPTEALALPVHEAQSGVETAFRYHARQCLMNSRRIALLADFLAGRFGLRPLLQRWMAETPIAHATLLMGKGLFDEQHPNFVGTYSAGASSKEVRQAIEDADRVICVGPRFVATLTAGFTQQLPAERTLEIQPYASRIGETWFNLPMAQAVSTLRELCLECAFAPPPTRSAGQPVRIDKGELTQESFWQTLQQYLKPGDIVLVDQGTAAFGAAALSLPDGAEVVVQPLWGSIGYSLPAAFGALTAWRDRRVCRSIGAG
;
A
#
# COMPACT_ATOMS: atom_id res chain seq x y z
N MET A 1 -3.62 10.43 18.96
CA MET A 1 -3.21 11.06 17.67
C MET A 1 -2.09 10.25 17.03
N LEU A 2 -0.90 10.18 17.66
CA LEU A 2 0.24 9.40 17.16
C LEU A 2 -0.07 7.89 16.96
N ALA A 3 -0.65 7.23 17.97
CA ALA A 3 -1.05 5.82 17.87
C ALA A 3 -2.09 5.56 16.76
N ALA A 4 -2.94 6.56 16.48
CA ALA A 4 -3.99 6.51 15.46
C ALA A 4 -3.49 6.86 14.04
N ARG A 5 -2.22 7.27 13.90
CA ARG A 5 -1.63 7.76 12.63
C ARG A 5 -2.45 8.89 12.00
N ARG A 6 -2.94 9.81 12.83
CA ARG A 6 -3.76 10.96 12.44
C ARG A 6 -3.17 12.28 12.94
N PRO A 7 -3.45 13.41 12.25
CA PRO A 7 -3.08 14.73 12.74
C PRO A 7 -3.57 15.00 14.16
N GLY A 8 -2.85 15.88 14.85
CA GLY A 8 -3.22 16.38 16.16
C GLY A 8 -3.23 17.88 16.21
N TYR A 9 -4.04 18.45 17.11
CA TYR A 9 -4.16 19.89 17.29
C TYR A 9 -3.72 20.28 18.71
N ILE A 10 -2.82 21.25 18.80
CA ILE A 10 -2.38 21.85 20.06
C ILE A 10 -2.44 23.36 19.88
N MET A 11 -3.26 24.03 20.69
CA MET A 11 -3.27 25.48 20.78
C MET A 11 -2.54 25.88 22.06
N LEU A 12 -1.48 26.67 21.91
CA LEU A 12 -0.63 27.09 23.02
C LEU A 12 -0.67 28.62 23.17
N PRO A 13 -1.32 29.17 24.21
CA PRO A 13 -1.27 30.60 24.48
C PRO A 13 0.17 31.10 24.66
N ALA A 14 0.44 32.31 24.17
CA ALA A 14 1.80 32.85 24.12
C ALA A 14 2.40 33.10 25.52
N ASP A 15 1.56 33.38 26.51
CA ASP A 15 1.97 33.51 27.92
C ASP A 15 2.26 32.15 28.56
N VAL A 16 1.48 31.12 28.22
CA VAL A 16 1.69 29.73 28.68
C VAL A 16 2.98 29.15 28.11
N ALA A 17 3.32 29.44 26.85
CA ALA A 17 4.55 28.99 26.20
C ALA A 17 5.84 29.43 26.94
N LYS A 18 5.75 30.47 27.78
CA LYS A 18 6.87 31.01 28.56
C LYS A 18 6.91 30.50 30.00
N LYS A 19 5.93 29.71 30.44
CA LYS A 19 5.88 29.19 31.82
C LYS A 19 6.92 28.10 32.01
N THR A 20 7.49 28.05 33.21
CA THR A 20 8.39 26.96 33.61
C THR A 20 7.64 25.62 33.58
N ALA A 21 8.26 24.60 33.02
CA ALA A 21 7.77 23.23 33.01
C ALA A 21 8.86 22.30 33.53
N ILE A 22 8.45 21.13 34.02
CA ILE A 22 9.38 20.08 34.43
C ILE A 22 9.81 19.32 33.17
N PRO A 23 11.12 19.19 32.90
CA PRO A 23 11.59 18.42 31.75
C PRO A 23 11.12 16.96 31.83
N PRO A 24 10.59 16.39 30.73
CA PRO A 24 10.28 14.97 30.69
C PRO A 24 11.58 14.16 30.83
N THR A 25 11.56 13.13 31.68
CA THR A 25 12.72 12.27 31.97
C THR A 25 12.82 11.08 31.00
N GLU A 26 11.74 10.78 30.29
CA GLU A 26 11.64 9.63 29.39
C GLU A 26 11.03 10.06 28.05
N ALA A 27 11.35 9.30 27.00
CA ALA A 27 10.69 9.45 25.72
C ALA A 27 9.20 9.08 25.83
N LEU A 28 8.35 9.73 25.04
CA LEU A 28 6.92 9.44 25.03
C LEU A 28 6.66 7.99 24.59
N ALA A 29 6.20 7.16 25.51
CA ALA A 29 5.75 5.81 25.20
C ALA A 29 4.38 5.85 24.49
N LEU A 30 4.27 5.12 23.37
CA LEU A 30 3.00 4.91 22.71
C LEU A 30 2.34 3.63 23.26
N PRO A 31 1.04 3.65 23.57
CA PRO A 31 0.35 2.45 24.02
C PRO A 31 0.37 1.40 22.90
N VAL A 32 0.82 0.19 23.24
CA VAL A 32 0.73 -0.98 22.36
C VAL A 32 -0.70 -1.50 22.46
N HIS A 33 -1.38 -1.64 21.32
CA HIS A 33 -2.66 -2.33 21.30
C HIS A 33 -2.38 -3.83 21.24
N GLU A 34 -2.62 -4.52 22.34
CA GLU A 34 -2.53 -5.99 22.40
C GLU A 34 -3.91 -6.59 22.19
N ALA A 35 -4.00 -7.66 21.40
CA ALA A 35 -5.23 -8.40 21.26
C ALA A 35 -5.62 -9.06 22.58
N GLN A 36 -6.94 -9.17 22.81
CA GLN A 36 -7.45 -9.95 23.93
C GLN A 36 -7.03 -11.42 23.78
N SER A 37 -6.80 -12.09 24.91
CA SER A 37 -6.46 -13.52 24.93
C SER A 37 -7.46 -14.35 24.12
N GLY A 38 -6.96 -15.21 23.25
CA GLY A 38 -7.76 -16.10 22.40
C GLY A 38 -8.27 -15.50 21.08
N VAL A 39 -8.26 -14.17 20.89
CA VAL A 39 -8.71 -13.55 19.63
C VAL A 39 -7.81 -13.94 18.47
N GLU A 40 -6.49 -13.93 18.66
CA GLU A 40 -5.55 -14.38 17.63
C GLU A 40 -5.75 -15.86 17.28
N THR A 41 -5.96 -16.72 18.28
CA THR A 41 -6.23 -18.16 18.07
C THR A 41 -7.50 -18.37 17.26
N ALA A 42 -8.57 -17.64 17.57
CA ALA A 42 -9.82 -17.69 16.82
C ALA A 42 -9.61 -17.18 15.38
N PHE A 43 -8.94 -16.04 15.20
CA PHE A 43 -8.59 -15.52 13.88
C PHE A 43 -7.79 -16.53 13.06
N ARG A 44 -6.74 -17.12 13.64
CA ARG A 44 -5.91 -18.16 13.00
C ARG A 44 -6.75 -19.35 12.56
N TYR A 45 -7.66 -19.82 13.42
CA TYR A 45 -8.54 -20.94 13.09
C TYR A 45 -9.42 -20.64 11.87
N HIS A 46 -10.13 -19.50 11.86
CA HIS A 46 -10.98 -19.11 10.75
C HIS A 46 -10.18 -18.86 9.47
N ALA A 47 -9.04 -18.18 9.57
CA ALA A 47 -8.13 -17.94 8.44
C ALA A 47 -7.66 -19.25 7.81
N ARG A 48 -7.25 -20.23 8.64
CA ARG A 48 -6.80 -21.53 8.17
C ARG A 48 -7.90 -22.27 7.39
N GLN A 49 -9.14 -22.27 7.89
CA GLN A 49 -10.28 -22.90 7.20
C GLN A 49 -10.54 -22.28 5.83
N CYS A 50 -10.38 -20.96 5.69
CA CYS A 50 -10.51 -20.29 4.40
C CYS A 50 -9.35 -20.61 3.45
N LEU A 51 -8.11 -20.61 3.95
CA LEU A 51 -6.92 -20.76 3.11
C LEU A 51 -6.68 -22.20 2.66
N MET A 52 -6.90 -23.20 3.51
CA MET A 52 -6.68 -24.61 3.16
C MET A 52 -7.57 -25.11 2.02
N ASN A 53 -8.76 -24.53 1.86
CA ASN A 53 -9.73 -24.90 0.83
C ASN A 53 -9.54 -24.12 -0.48
N SER A 54 -8.48 -23.31 -0.57
CA SER A 54 -8.27 -22.35 -1.66
C SER A 54 -6.97 -22.66 -2.37
N ARG A 55 -6.99 -22.67 -3.71
CA ARG A 55 -5.78 -22.91 -4.52
C ARG A 55 -5.13 -21.61 -4.94
N ARG A 56 -5.92 -20.61 -5.35
CA ARG A 56 -5.41 -19.32 -5.84
C ARG A 56 -5.71 -18.23 -4.84
N ILE A 57 -4.67 -17.80 -4.13
CA ILE A 57 -4.72 -16.69 -3.17
C ILE A 57 -4.06 -15.46 -3.79
N ALA A 58 -4.66 -14.30 -3.55
CA ALA A 58 -4.04 -13.02 -3.86
C ALA A 58 -3.91 -12.13 -2.63
N LEU A 59 -2.94 -11.23 -2.63
CA LEU A 59 -2.76 -10.22 -1.61
C LEU A 59 -2.84 -8.82 -2.21
N LEU A 60 -3.72 -8.00 -1.66
CA LEU A 60 -3.92 -6.62 -2.07
C LEU A 60 -3.63 -5.70 -0.87
N ALA A 61 -2.51 -4.98 -0.90
CA ALA A 61 -2.14 -4.06 0.17
C ALA A 61 -2.29 -2.59 -0.25
N ASP A 62 -2.45 -1.70 0.73
CA ASP A 62 -2.58 -0.28 0.47
C ASP A 62 -2.04 0.58 1.62
N PHE A 63 -2.18 1.89 1.51
CA PHE A 63 -1.51 2.89 2.34
C PHE A 63 -1.55 2.67 3.86
N LEU A 64 -2.62 2.09 4.44
CA LEU A 64 -2.64 1.86 5.89
C LEU A 64 -1.57 0.86 6.31
N ALA A 65 -1.25 -0.15 5.49
CA ALA A 65 -0.13 -1.04 5.76
C ALA A 65 1.19 -0.26 5.89
N GLY A 66 1.41 0.73 5.01
CA GLY A 66 2.56 1.63 5.07
C GLY A 66 2.54 2.55 6.30
N ARG A 67 1.38 3.14 6.62
CA ARG A 67 1.22 4.00 7.82
C ARG A 67 1.45 3.25 9.14
N PHE A 68 1.23 1.94 9.15
CA PHE A 68 1.48 1.06 10.28
C PHE A 68 2.83 0.32 10.18
N GLY A 69 3.70 0.69 9.24
CA GLY A 69 5.08 0.21 9.17
C GLY A 69 5.23 -1.24 8.71
N LEU A 70 4.25 -1.79 8.00
CA LEU A 70 4.24 -3.21 7.62
C LEU A 70 5.02 -3.55 6.35
N ARG A 71 5.67 -2.57 5.70
CA ARG A 71 6.46 -2.80 4.49
C ARG A 71 7.47 -3.96 4.64
N PRO A 72 8.32 -4.01 5.70
CA PRO A 72 9.28 -5.12 5.85
C PRO A 72 8.60 -6.48 6.04
N LEU A 73 7.49 -6.52 6.79
CA LEU A 73 6.73 -7.75 7.03
C LEU A 73 6.07 -8.28 5.75
N LEU A 74 5.50 -7.39 4.96
CA LEU A 74 4.86 -7.71 3.68
C LEU A 74 5.89 -8.20 2.65
N GLN A 75 7.04 -7.53 2.53
CA GLN A 75 8.12 -7.98 1.65
C GLN A 75 8.68 -9.34 2.07
N ARG A 76 8.89 -9.55 3.39
CA ARG A 76 9.31 -10.84 3.93
C ARG A 76 8.31 -11.94 3.61
N TRP A 77 7.02 -11.68 3.77
CA TRP A 77 5.98 -12.65 3.43
C TRP A 77 6.05 -13.04 1.95
N MET A 78 6.14 -12.08 1.03
CA MET A 78 6.20 -12.39 -0.40
C MET A 78 7.46 -13.15 -0.80
N ALA A 79 8.59 -12.93 -0.11
CA ALA A 79 9.82 -13.70 -0.32
C ALA A 79 9.72 -15.15 0.15
N GLU A 80 8.98 -15.43 1.23
CA GLU A 80 8.86 -16.77 1.82
C GLU A 80 7.70 -17.60 1.25
N THR A 81 6.57 -16.95 0.92
CA THR A 81 5.43 -17.60 0.28
C THR A 81 4.94 -16.73 -0.88
N PRO A 82 5.56 -16.89 -2.06
CA PRO A 82 5.22 -16.09 -3.22
C PRO A 82 3.79 -16.36 -3.72
N ILE A 83 2.90 -15.38 -3.55
CA ILE A 83 1.53 -15.39 -4.11
C ILE A 83 1.31 -14.18 -5.01
N ALA A 84 0.25 -14.17 -5.82
CA ALA A 84 -0.12 -12.98 -6.60
C ALA A 84 -0.33 -11.80 -5.66
N HIS A 85 0.34 -10.69 -5.89
CA HIS A 85 0.16 -9.51 -5.04
C HIS A 85 0.22 -8.20 -5.80
N ALA A 86 -0.57 -7.25 -5.31
CA ALA A 86 -0.76 -5.93 -5.90
C ALA A 86 -0.87 -4.85 -4.82
N THR A 87 -0.78 -3.60 -5.26
CA THR A 87 -1.15 -2.43 -4.46
C THR A 87 -2.27 -1.66 -5.12
N LEU A 88 -3.06 -0.90 -4.36
CA LEU A 88 -3.74 0.26 -4.92
C LEU A 88 -2.76 1.44 -5.02
N LEU A 89 -3.15 2.49 -5.74
CA LEU A 89 -2.27 3.65 -5.99
C LEU A 89 -1.71 4.29 -4.70
N MET A 90 -2.45 4.33 -3.58
CA MET A 90 -1.93 4.93 -2.34
C MET A 90 -0.88 4.06 -1.62
N GLY A 91 -0.80 2.77 -1.95
CA GLY A 91 0.15 1.81 -1.39
C GLY A 91 1.33 1.53 -2.31
N LYS A 92 1.41 2.21 -3.47
CA LYS A 92 2.47 1.98 -4.45
C LYS A 92 3.85 2.25 -3.85
N GLY A 93 4.73 1.23 -3.88
CA GLY A 93 6.02 1.21 -3.16
C GLY A 93 6.05 0.33 -1.90
N LEU A 94 4.95 -0.31 -1.51
CA LEU A 94 4.93 -1.29 -0.40
C LEU A 94 5.64 -2.60 -0.71
N PHE A 95 5.66 -3.02 -1.97
CA PHE A 95 6.34 -4.23 -2.43
C PHE A 95 7.51 -3.86 -3.34
N ASP A 96 8.41 -4.81 -3.53
CA ASP A 96 9.31 -4.78 -4.67
C ASP A 96 8.51 -5.09 -5.95
N GLU A 97 8.34 -4.10 -6.82
CA GLU A 97 7.57 -4.26 -8.05
C GLU A 97 8.32 -5.03 -9.15
N GLN A 98 9.59 -5.37 -8.91
CA GLN A 98 10.39 -6.27 -9.74
C GLN A 98 10.19 -7.74 -9.35
N HIS A 99 9.51 -8.00 -8.22
CA HIS A 99 9.21 -9.36 -7.78
C HIS A 99 8.34 -10.07 -8.83
N PRO A 100 8.65 -11.32 -9.23
CA PRO A 100 7.97 -12.02 -10.34
C PRO A 100 6.45 -12.17 -10.13
N ASN A 101 6.03 -12.23 -8.86
CA ASN A 101 4.62 -12.38 -8.47
C ASN A 101 3.92 -11.06 -8.16
N PHE A 102 4.60 -9.92 -8.28
CA PHE A 102 3.95 -8.61 -8.21
C PHE A 102 3.23 -8.36 -9.53
N VAL A 103 1.90 -8.35 -9.48
CA VAL A 103 1.08 -8.31 -10.69
C VAL A 103 0.85 -6.91 -11.22
N GLY A 104 0.97 -5.88 -10.36
CA GLY A 104 0.87 -4.48 -10.74
C GLY A 104 0.10 -3.62 -9.73
N THR A 105 -0.26 -2.41 -10.16
CA THR A 105 -1.16 -1.53 -9.42
C THR A 105 -2.61 -1.83 -9.80
N TYR A 106 -3.40 -2.26 -8.83
CA TYR A 106 -4.83 -2.56 -8.97
C TYR A 106 -5.66 -1.28 -8.88
N SER A 107 -6.52 -1.07 -9.88
CA SER A 107 -7.48 0.03 -9.96
C SER A 107 -8.85 -0.47 -10.43
N ALA A 108 -9.28 -1.63 -9.91
CA ALA A 108 -10.58 -2.23 -10.24
C ALA A 108 -10.81 -2.36 -11.75
N GLY A 109 -11.94 -1.85 -12.26
CA GLY A 109 -12.30 -1.90 -13.68
C GLY A 109 -11.29 -1.23 -14.62
N ALA A 110 -10.46 -0.30 -14.12
CA ALA A 110 -9.40 0.37 -14.89
C ALA A 110 -8.06 -0.37 -14.86
N SER A 111 -7.95 -1.49 -14.15
CA SER A 111 -6.73 -2.32 -14.14
C SER A 111 -6.51 -2.97 -15.52
N SER A 112 -5.26 -3.35 -15.80
CA SER A 112 -4.99 -4.28 -16.90
C SER A 112 -5.75 -5.59 -16.68
N LYS A 113 -6.00 -6.33 -17.75
CA LYS A 113 -6.71 -7.61 -17.68
C LYS A 113 -5.97 -8.59 -16.76
N GLU A 114 -4.65 -8.61 -16.84
CA GLU A 114 -3.77 -9.50 -16.08
C GLU A 114 -3.84 -9.20 -14.58
N VAL A 115 -3.73 -7.91 -14.21
CA VAL A 115 -3.89 -7.47 -12.80
C VAL A 115 -5.27 -7.83 -12.28
N ARG A 116 -6.32 -7.53 -13.06
CA ARG A 116 -7.70 -7.80 -12.65
C ARG A 116 -7.93 -9.29 -12.44
N GLN A 117 -7.51 -10.14 -13.39
CA GLN A 117 -7.67 -11.60 -13.28
C GLN A 117 -6.86 -12.21 -12.14
N ALA A 118 -5.65 -11.69 -11.88
CA ALA A 118 -4.83 -12.19 -10.78
C ALA A 118 -5.43 -11.87 -9.40
N ILE A 119 -6.13 -10.74 -9.27
CA ILE A 119 -6.73 -10.29 -8.00
C ILE A 119 -8.19 -10.73 -7.86
N GLU A 120 -9.07 -10.38 -8.79
CA GLU A 120 -10.52 -10.57 -8.66
C GLU A 120 -10.99 -12.01 -8.89
N ASP A 121 -10.24 -12.80 -9.66
CA ASP A 121 -10.58 -14.20 -9.90
C ASP A 121 -10.01 -15.13 -8.82
N ALA A 122 -9.17 -14.63 -7.89
CA ALA A 122 -8.64 -15.44 -6.80
C ALA A 122 -9.76 -16.04 -5.94
N ASP A 123 -9.51 -17.25 -5.40
CA ASP A 123 -10.44 -17.94 -4.51
C ASP A 123 -10.62 -17.13 -3.22
N ARG A 124 -9.51 -16.55 -2.73
CA ARG A 124 -9.47 -15.61 -1.60
C ARG A 124 -8.52 -14.46 -1.87
N VAL A 125 -8.91 -13.28 -1.43
CA VAL A 125 -8.09 -12.06 -1.48
C VAL A 125 -7.85 -11.55 -0.08
N ILE A 126 -6.58 -11.44 0.29
CA ILE A 126 -6.14 -10.86 1.56
C ILE A 126 -5.93 -9.36 1.34
N CYS A 127 -6.84 -8.55 1.88
CA CYS A 127 -6.86 -7.10 1.75
C CYS A 127 -6.20 -6.45 2.97
N VAL A 128 -4.96 -5.96 2.83
CA VAL A 128 -4.19 -5.37 3.94
C VAL A 128 -4.20 -3.85 3.87
N GLY A 129 -5.04 -3.23 4.69
CA GLY A 129 -5.11 -1.78 4.82
C GLY A 129 -5.68 -0.96 3.65
N PRO A 130 -6.51 -1.49 2.71
CA PRO A 130 -7.16 -0.64 1.72
C PRO A 130 -8.24 0.26 2.31
N ARG A 131 -8.43 1.41 1.65
CA ARG A 131 -9.69 2.17 1.66
C ARG A 131 -10.19 2.26 0.23
N PHE A 132 -11.21 1.49 -0.09
CA PHE A 132 -11.82 1.53 -1.41
C PHE A 132 -12.61 2.83 -1.55
N VAL A 133 -12.05 3.76 -2.32
CA VAL A 133 -12.68 5.03 -2.69
C VAL A 133 -12.80 5.10 -4.21
N ALA A 134 -13.81 5.85 -4.68
CA ALA A 134 -14.14 5.93 -6.11
C ALA A 134 -12.92 6.22 -7.00
N THR A 135 -12.00 7.08 -6.56
CA THR A 135 -10.79 7.46 -7.30
C THR A 135 -9.78 6.32 -7.44
N LEU A 136 -9.71 5.40 -6.46
CA LEU A 136 -8.84 4.23 -6.51
C LEU A 136 -9.44 3.07 -7.29
N THR A 137 -10.76 2.95 -7.26
CA THR A 137 -11.49 1.80 -7.82
C THR A 137 -12.35 2.14 -9.02
N ALA A 138 -11.97 3.18 -9.76
CA ALA A 138 -12.64 3.59 -10.99
C ALA A 138 -14.18 3.65 -10.85
N GLY A 139 -14.66 4.35 -9.80
CA GLY A 139 -16.10 4.46 -9.52
C GLY A 139 -16.71 3.23 -8.85
N PHE A 140 -15.99 2.58 -7.93
CA PHE A 140 -16.46 1.40 -7.19
C PHE A 140 -16.72 0.15 -8.05
N THR A 141 -15.89 -0.06 -9.06
CA THR A 141 -16.04 -1.18 -10.02
C THR A 141 -15.35 -2.47 -9.59
N GLN A 142 -14.79 -2.52 -8.37
CA GLN A 142 -14.07 -3.69 -7.88
C GLN A 142 -15.00 -4.88 -7.65
N GLN A 143 -14.58 -6.07 -8.08
CA GLN A 143 -15.32 -7.33 -7.86
C GLN A 143 -14.71 -8.15 -6.72
N LEU A 144 -14.77 -7.62 -5.50
CA LEU A 144 -14.18 -8.20 -4.29
C LEU A 144 -15.27 -8.44 -3.22
N PRO A 145 -16.10 -9.49 -3.36
CA PRO A 145 -17.20 -9.75 -2.44
C PRO A 145 -16.69 -10.19 -1.07
N ALA A 146 -17.41 -9.81 -0.02
CA ALA A 146 -17.00 -9.97 1.38
C ALA A 146 -16.61 -11.42 1.72
N GLU A 147 -17.34 -12.38 1.16
CA GLU A 147 -17.20 -13.82 1.34
C GLU A 147 -15.90 -14.36 0.77
N ARG A 148 -15.24 -13.66 -0.16
CA ARG A 148 -13.92 -14.03 -0.72
C ARG A 148 -12.77 -13.23 -0.11
N THR A 149 -13.06 -12.23 0.72
CA THR A 149 -12.04 -11.33 1.27
C THR A 149 -11.69 -11.65 2.72
N LEU A 150 -10.40 -11.54 3.03
CA LEU A 150 -9.90 -11.38 4.39
C LEU A 150 -9.45 -9.93 4.52
N GLU A 151 -10.18 -9.13 5.29
CA GLU A 151 -9.92 -7.71 5.41
C GLU A 151 -9.15 -7.42 6.69
N ILE A 152 -7.97 -6.81 6.56
CA ILE A 152 -7.09 -6.50 7.68
C ILE A 152 -7.00 -4.98 7.82
N GLN A 153 -7.57 -4.45 8.90
CA GLN A 153 -7.57 -3.03 9.26
C GLN A 153 -6.69 -2.78 10.49
N PRO A 154 -6.34 -1.52 10.82
CA PRO A 154 -5.41 -1.20 11.90
C PRO A 154 -5.67 -1.90 13.25
N TYR A 155 -6.95 -2.03 13.62
CA TYR A 155 -7.38 -2.52 14.93
C TYR A 155 -8.42 -3.63 14.87
N ALA A 156 -8.80 -4.05 13.66
CA ALA A 156 -9.79 -5.09 13.47
C ALA A 156 -9.53 -5.83 12.15
N SER A 157 -9.80 -7.12 12.14
CA SER A 157 -9.71 -7.96 10.96
C SER A 157 -11.03 -8.69 10.74
N ARG A 158 -11.39 -8.97 9.49
CA ARG A 158 -12.62 -9.66 9.11
C ARG A 158 -12.32 -10.84 8.20
N ILE A 159 -12.99 -11.96 8.46
CA ILE A 159 -12.99 -13.15 7.59
C ILE A 159 -14.44 -13.55 7.36
N GLY A 160 -14.93 -13.44 6.12
CA GLY A 160 -16.36 -13.54 5.85
C GLY A 160 -17.13 -12.46 6.62
N GLU A 161 -18.08 -12.87 7.45
CA GLU A 161 -18.87 -11.95 8.29
C GLU A 161 -18.31 -11.76 9.72
N THR A 162 -17.28 -12.52 10.10
CA THR A 162 -16.74 -12.51 11.47
C THR A 162 -15.64 -11.48 11.64
N TRP A 163 -15.78 -10.62 12.66
CA TRP A 163 -14.80 -9.60 13.03
C TRP A 163 -13.96 -10.02 14.25
N PHE A 164 -12.68 -9.67 14.21
CA PHE A 164 -11.69 -9.95 15.24
C PHE A 164 -10.99 -8.64 15.62
N ASN A 165 -11.00 -8.26 16.88
CA ASN A 165 -10.27 -7.09 17.39
C ASN A 165 -8.77 -7.42 17.52
N LEU A 166 -8.11 -7.58 16.38
CA LEU A 166 -6.72 -7.98 16.24
C LEU A 166 -5.94 -6.86 15.55
N PRO A 167 -4.84 -6.35 16.15
CA PRO A 167 -3.96 -5.38 15.51
C PRO A 167 -3.45 -5.86 14.15
N MET A 168 -3.39 -4.96 13.17
CA MET A 168 -2.98 -5.29 11.80
C MET A 168 -1.64 -6.06 11.73
N ALA A 169 -0.65 -5.66 12.53
CA ALA A 169 0.66 -6.31 12.54
C ALA A 169 0.58 -7.79 12.99
N GLN A 170 -0.22 -8.07 14.02
CA GLN A 170 -0.45 -9.44 14.51
C GLN A 170 -1.19 -10.25 13.46
N ALA A 171 -2.29 -9.73 12.91
CA ALA A 171 -3.07 -10.39 11.88
C ALA A 171 -2.24 -10.74 10.62
N VAL A 172 -1.42 -9.81 10.13
CA VAL A 172 -0.52 -10.06 8.99
C VAL A 172 0.55 -11.10 9.34
N SER A 173 1.11 -11.08 10.56
CA SER A 173 2.07 -12.09 11.01
C SER A 173 1.42 -13.48 11.06
N THR A 174 0.23 -13.60 11.65
CA THR A 174 -0.52 -14.86 11.71
C THR A 174 -0.84 -15.40 10.30
N LEU A 175 -1.24 -14.54 9.36
CA LEU A 175 -1.52 -14.95 7.98
C LEU A 175 -0.26 -15.38 7.24
N ARG A 176 0.85 -14.67 7.40
CA ARG A 176 2.16 -15.05 6.85
C ARG A 176 2.55 -16.45 7.33
N GLU A 177 2.44 -16.72 8.64
CA GLU A 177 2.75 -18.04 9.20
C GLU A 177 1.84 -19.14 8.66
N LEU A 178 0.53 -18.89 8.56
CA LEU A 178 -0.41 -19.86 7.98
C LEU A 178 -0.11 -20.14 6.51
N CYS A 179 0.34 -19.14 5.74
CA CYS A 179 0.72 -19.32 4.35
C CYS A 179 1.94 -20.23 4.18
N LEU A 180 2.83 -20.34 5.18
CA LEU A 180 3.94 -21.32 5.17
C LEU A 180 3.44 -22.77 5.34
N GLU A 181 2.28 -22.96 5.94
CA GLU A 181 1.67 -24.28 6.17
C GLU A 181 0.80 -24.75 4.99
N CYS A 182 0.52 -23.87 4.03
CA CYS A 182 -0.42 -24.12 2.93
C CYS A 182 0.31 -24.20 1.58
N ALA A 183 -0.25 -24.96 0.63
CA ALA A 183 0.23 -25.01 -0.73
C ALA A 183 -0.72 -24.25 -1.66
N PHE A 184 -0.19 -23.24 -2.37
CA PHE A 184 -0.95 -22.43 -3.32
C PHE A 184 -0.48 -22.66 -4.75
N ALA A 185 -1.39 -22.44 -5.70
CA ALA A 185 -1.03 -22.40 -7.11
C ALA A 185 -0.09 -21.22 -7.37
N PRO A 186 0.94 -21.38 -8.22
CA PRO A 186 1.77 -20.26 -8.63
C PRO A 186 0.88 -19.21 -9.32
N PRO A 187 1.18 -17.91 -9.15
CA PRO A 187 0.40 -16.89 -9.81
C PRO A 187 0.58 -16.93 -11.32
N PRO A 188 -0.38 -16.38 -12.09
CA PRO A 188 -0.23 -16.26 -13.52
C PRO A 188 1.05 -15.49 -13.86
N THR A 189 1.79 -15.99 -14.83
CA THR A 189 3.07 -15.40 -15.24
C THR A 189 2.83 -14.02 -15.84
N ARG A 190 3.47 -12.99 -15.28
CA ARG A 190 3.45 -11.65 -15.88
C ARG A 190 4.26 -11.70 -17.17
N SER A 191 3.65 -11.26 -18.29
CA SER A 191 4.44 -10.94 -19.47
C SER A 191 5.31 -9.74 -19.13
N ALA A 192 6.64 -9.90 -19.17
CA ALA A 192 7.54 -8.77 -19.07
C ALA A 192 7.24 -7.84 -20.25
N GLY A 193 6.66 -6.67 -19.96
CA GLY A 193 6.45 -5.65 -20.98
C GLY A 193 7.80 -5.30 -21.61
N GLN A 194 7.86 -5.26 -22.94
CA GLN A 194 9.10 -4.87 -23.59
C GLN A 194 9.42 -3.40 -23.25
N PRO A 195 10.69 -3.07 -22.95
CA PRO A 195 11.09 -1.68 -22.79
C PRO A 195 10.81 -0.94 -24.10
N VAL A 196 9.85 -0.04 -24.09
CA VAL A 196 9.59 0.82 -25.25
C VAL A 196 10.62 1.95 -25.22
N ARG A 197 11.47 2.01 -26.23
CA ARG A 197 12.49 3.04 -26.38
C ARG A 197 11.97 4.16 -27.29
N ILE A 198 11.77 5.34 -26.73
CA ILE A 198 11.40 6.54 -27.48
C ILE A 198 12.62 7.45 -27.54
N ASP A 199 13.31 7.46 -28.68
CA ASP A 199 14.51 8.29 -28.87
C ASP A 199 14.17 9.71 -29.36
N LYS A 200 13.12 9.86 -30.18
CA LYS A 200 12.68 11.13 -30.79
C LYS A 200 11.18 11.09 -31.08
N GLY A 201 10.53 12.24 -31.11
CA GLY A 201 9.11 12.36 -31.45
C GLY A 201 8.43 13.52 -30.74
N GLU A 202 7.12 13.65 -30.93
CA GLU A 202 6.31 14.60 -30.18
C GLU A 202 6.15 14.17 -28.72
N LEU A 203 6.06 15.15 -27.82
CA LEU A 203 5.81 14.88 -26.41
C LEU A 203 4.31 14.56 -26.22
N THR A 204 4.03 13.34 -25.80
CA THR A 204 2.70 12.85 -25.45
C THR A 204 2.71 12.37 -24.00
N GLN A 205 1.53 12.11 -23.43
CA GLN A 205 1.46 11.48 -22.10
C GLN A 205 2.20 10.13 -22.09
N GLU A 206 1.99 9.32 -23.13
CA GLU A 206 2.66 8.03 -23.26
C GLU A 206 4.18 8.17 -23.32
N SER A 207 4.70 9.06 -24.17
CA SER A 207 6.15 9.22 -24.32
C SER A 207 6.81 9.79 -23.07
N PHE A 208 6.11 10.68 -22.35
CA PHE A 208 6.56 11.20 -21.06
C PHE A 208 6.69 10.09 -20.00
N TRP A 209 5.67 9.27 -19.79
CA TRP A 209 5.69 8.25 -18.73
C TRP A 209 6.67 7.11 -19.02
N GLN A 210 6.83 6.72 -20.30
CA GLN A 210 7.85 5.75 -20.68
C GLN A 210 9.27 6.28 -20.46
N THR A 211 9.51 7.57 -20.74
CA THR A 211 10.80 8.22 -20.44
C THR A 211 11.05 8.26 -18.92
N LEU A 212 10.02 8.63 -18.13
CA LEU A 212 10.14 8.68 -16.67
C LEU A 212 10.42 7.29 -16.09
N GLN A 213 9.76 6.23 -16.58
CA GLN A 213 10.00 4.84 -16.18
C GLN A 213 11.49 4.45 -16.29
N GLN A 214 12.15 4.85 -17.38
CA GLN A 214 13.58 4.56 -17.61
C GLN A 214 14.50 5.43 -16.75
N TYR A 215 14.01 6.58 -16.30
CA TYR A 215 14.77 7.52 -15.48
C TYR A 215 14.79 7.18 -13.99
N LEU A 216 13.80 6.42 -13.50
CA LEU A 216 13.70 6.01 -12.10
C LEU A 216 14.88 5.15 -11.66
N LYS A 217 15.28 5.32 -10.40
CA LYS A 217 16.37 4.59 -9.74
C LYS A 217 15.89 3.98 -8.43
N PRO A 218 16.60 2.94 -7.94
CA PRO A 218 16.34 2.40 -6.62
C PRO A 218 16.35 3.48 -5.54
N GLY A 219 15.37 3.41 -4.64
CA GLY A 219 15.23 4.35 -3.53
C GLY A 219 14.68 5.74 -3.89
N ASP A 220 14.25 6.01 -5.12
CA ASP A 220 13.61 7.29 -5.46
C ASP A 220 12.32 7.53 -4.66
N ILE A 221 12.02 8.81 -4.38
CA ILE A 221 10.71 9.25 -3.88
C ILE A 221 10.01 10.00 -5.02
N VAL A 222 8.91 9.46 -5.52
CA VAL A 222 8.13 10.06 -6.59
C VAL A 222 6.88 10.72 -6.00
N LEU A 223 6.80 12.04 -6.05
CA LEU A 223 5.61 12.78 -5.63
C LEU A 223 4.78 13.17 -6.84
N VAL A 224 3.50 12.81 -6.81
CA VAL A 224 2.58 13.12 -7.90
C VAL A 224 1.34 13.81 -7.40
N ASP A 225 0.94 14.84 -8.14
CA ASP A 225 -0.29 15.58 -7.88
C ASP A 225 -1.52 14.87 -8.46
N GLN A 226 -2.71 15.38 -8.12
CA GLN A 226 -3.94 14.91 -8.75
C GLN A 226 -3.98 15.24 -10.24
N GLY A 227 -4.76 14.46 -10.98
CA GLY A 227 -4.88 14.56 -12.44
C GLY A 227 -4.04 13.51 -13.15
N THR A 228 -3.58 13.83 -14.36
CA THR A 228 -2.82 12.88 -15.21
C THR A 228 -1.55 12.39 -14.54
N ALA A 229 -0.93 13.20 -13.67
CA ALA A 229 0.23 12.82 -12.85
C ALA A 229 -0.01 11.58 -11.99
N ALA A 230 -1.10 11.55 -11.22
CA ALA A 230 -1.44 10.42 -10.36
C ALA A 230 -1.69 9.14 -11.15
N PHE A 231 -2.47 9.22 -12.22
CA PHE A 231 -2.83 8.03 -13.02
C PHE A 231 -1.67 7.52 -13.87
N GLY A 232 -0.85 8.41 -14.42
CA GLY A 232 0.35 7.99 -15.15
C GLY A 232 1.38 7.34 -14.23
N ALA A 233 1.55 7.84 -13.00
CA ALA A 233 2.40 7.20 -12.01
C ALA A 233 1.89 5.83 -11.54
N ALA A 234 0.59 5.57 -11.61
CA ALA A 234 0.03 4.26 -11.32
C ALA A 234 0.54 3.17 -12.29
N ALA A 235 0.87 3.56 -13.53
CA ALA A 235 1.37 2.64 -14.56
C ALA A 235 2.88 2.37 -14.49
N LEU A 236 3.63 3.12 -13.67
CA LEU A 236 5.07 2.89 -13.49
C LEU A 236 5.32 1.56 -12.78
N SER A 237 6.40 0.88 -13.12
CA SER A 237 6.98 -0.24 -12.38
C SER A 237 8.16 0.31 -11.57
N LEU A 238 8.01 0.36 -10.25
CA LEU A 238 9.01 0.99 -9.38
C LEU A 238 10.27 0.11 -9.24
N PRO A 239 11.48 0.71 -9.30
CA PRO A 239 12.69 0.04 -8.84
C PRO A 239 12.64 -0.27 -7.33
N ASP A 240 13.49 -1.19 -6.87
CA ASP A 240 13.55 -1.55 -5.46
C ASP A 240 13.77 -0.31 -4.56
N GLY A 241 13.13 -0.31 -3.39
CA GLY A 241 13.20 0.80 -2.46
C GLY A 241 12.43 2.07 -2.87
N ALA A 242 12.07 2.25 -4.15
CA ALA A 242 11.36 3.44 -4.60
C ALA A 242 9.90 3.46 -4.11
N GLU A 243 9.33 4.66 -3.97
CA GLU A 243 7.96 4.83 -3.49
C GLU A 243 7.24 6.00 -4.18
N VAL A 244 5.92 5.92 -4.22
CA VAL A 244 5.06 7.01 -4.72
C VAL A 244 4.30 7.64 -3.57
N VAL A 245 4.39 8.96 -3.45
CA VAL A 245 3.59 9.76 -2.53
C VAL A 245 2.50 10.47 -3.33
N VAL A 246 1.25 10.09 -3.05
CA VAL A 246 0.06 10.58 -3.73
C VAL A 246 -1.10 10.65 -2.73
N GLN A 247 -2.08 11.53 -2.98
CA GLN A 247 -3.17 11.81 -2.03
C GLN A 247 -4.57 11.72 -2.64
N PRO A 248 -4.96 10.62 -3.32
CA PRO A 248 -6.23 10.50 -4.06
C PRO A 248 -7.46 10.45 -3.16
N LEU A 249 -7.28 10.25 -1.85
CA LEU A 249 -8.35 10.33 -0.86
C LEU A 249 -8.75 11.79 -0.53
N TRP A 250 -7.78 12.66 -0.29
CA TRP A 250 -8.05 14.08 0.03
C TRP A 250 -8.17 14.94 -1.23
N GLY A 251 -7.39 14.60 -2.26
CA GLY A 251 -7.54 15.16 -3.60
C GLY A 251 -7.14 16.63 -3.73
N SER A 252 -6.30 17.18 -2.84
CA SER A 252 -5.90 18.59 -2.92
C SER A 252 -4.87 18.80 -4.02
N ILE A 253 -5.25 19.51 -5.08
CA ILE A 253 -4.33 19.91 -6.15
C ILE A 253 -3.27 20.86 -5.59
N GLY A 254 -2.02 20.71 -6.04
CA GLY A 254 -0.87 21.51 -5.59
C GLY A 254 -0.17 20.93 -4.36
N TYR A 255 -0.71 19.87 -3.76
CA TYR A 255 -0.13 19.17 -2.61
C TYR A 255 1.29 18.69 -2.86
N SER A 256 1.59 18.22 -4.08
CA SER A 256 2.88 17.59 -4.38
C SER A 256 4.06 18.54 -4.23
N LEU A 257 3.84 19.85 -4.38
CA LEU A 257 4.88 20.88 -4.26
C LEU A 257 5.40 21.03 -2.81
N PRO A 258 4.59 21.40 -1.80
CA PRO A 258 5.04 21.48 -0.42
C PRO A 258 5.39 20.10 0.16
N ALA A 259 4.73 19.02 -0.29
CA ALA A 259 5.09 17.67 0.13
C ALA A 259 6.52 17.28 -0.31
N ALA A 260 6.93 17.68 -1.53
CA ALA A 260 8.28 17.40 -2.03
C ALA A 260 9.34 18.15 -1.21
N PHE A 261 9.05 19.38 -0.80
CA PHE A 261 9.92 20.13 0.12
C PHE A 261 10.07 19.41 1.48
N GLY A 262 8.97 18.91 2.04
CA GLY A 262 9.01 18.10 3.27
C GLY A 262 9.83 16.81 3.10
N ALA A 263 9.67 16.10 1.98
CA ALA A 263 10.43 14.89 1.68
C ALA A 263 11.94 15.17 1.55
N LEU A 264 12.33 16.23 0.83
CA LEU A 264 13.72 16.67 0.72
C LEU A 264 14.33 17.06 2.08
N THR A 265 13.50 17.59 2.99
CA THR A 265 13.93 17.94 4.35
C THR A 265 14.20 16.70 5.20
N ALA A 266 13.35 15.67 5.07
CA ALA A 266 13.43 14.43 5.85
C ALA A 266 14.46 13.42 5.30
N TRP A 267 14.61 13.32 3.98
CA TRP A 267 15.48 12.33 3.32
C TRP A 267 16.48 13.01 2.39
N ARG A 268 17.54 13.58 2.98
CA ARG A 268 18.56 14.36 2.24
C ARG A 268 19.36 13.53 1.22
N ASP A 269 19.51 12.24 1.46
CA ASP A 269 20.29 11.34 0.63
C ASP A 269 19.46 10.61 -0.44
N ARG A 270 18.13 10.85 -0.48
CA ARG A 270 17.24 10.25 -1.46
C ARG A 270 16.89 11.25 -2.55
N ARG A 271 16.87 10.77 -3.80
CA ARG A 271 16.43 11.58 -4.93
C ARG A 271 14.90 11.72 -4.90
N VAL A 272 14.45 12.96 -5.02
CA VAL A 272 13.02 13.30 -5.08
C VAL A 272 12.66 13.71 -6.50
N CYS A 273 11.71 13.01 -7.11
CA CYS A 273 11.14 13.31 -8.41
C CYS A 273 9.70 13.79 -8.23
N ARG A 274 9.33 14.94 -8.81
CA ARG A 274 7.97 15.48 -8.73
C ARG A 274 7.34 15.58 -10.11
N SER A 275 6.12 15.09 -10.26
CA SER A 275 5.27 15.33 -11.43
C SER A 275 4.00 16.07 -11.01
N ILE A 276 3.78 17.25 -11.60
CA ILE A 276 2.67 18.16 -11.29
C ILE A 276 2.16 18.80 -12.59
N GLY A 277 0.84 18.98 -12.69
CA GLY A 277 0.22 19.70 -13.81
C GLY A 277 0.48 21.22 -13.73
N ALA A 278 0.23 21.94 -14.83
CA ALA A 278 0.47 23.38 -14.91
C ALA A 278 -0.50 24.24 -14.06
N GLY A 279 -1.65 23.69 -13.67
CA GLY A 279 -2.73 24.39 -12.95
C GLY A 279 -3.93 24.71 -13.83
#